data_AF-A0A536C4S4-F1
#
_entry.id   AF-A0A536C4S4-F1
#
_cell.length_a   1.000
_cell.length_b   1.000
_cell.length_c   1.000
_cell.angle_alpha   90.00
_cell.angle_beta   90.00
_cell.angle_gamma   90.00
#
_symmetry.space_group_name_H-M   'P 1'
#
loop_
_entity.id
_entity.type
_entity.pdbx_description
1 polymer ?
#
loop_
_entity_poly.entity_id
_entity_poly.type
_entity_poly.pdbx_seq_one_letter_code
_entity_poly.pdbx_strand_id
1 'polypeptide(L)'
;MVGPVMVICTGSLTVYYVLGLALFGAARVREALPPQILFALLVVAFLYLITAGSWVLIIAAIVRTTRAGQQIAGLTIGLSAALFAVLGVAAARIADGWALVGLGVAFVVADVVALEVARRVWQRGEVIGRL
;
A
#
# COMPACT_ATOMS: atom_id res chain seq x y z
N MET A 1 -7.86 0.58 13.49
CA MET A 1 -6.65 0.39 12.65
C MET A 1 -6.11 1.69 12.05
N VAL A 2 -6.94 2.71 11.78
CA VAL A 2 -6.50 3.97 11.15
C VAL A 2 -5.46 4.76 11.97
N GLY A 3 -5.60 4.83 13.30
CA GLY A 3 -4.67 5.57 14.17
C GLY A 3 -3.21 5.12 14.08
N PRO A 4 -2.90 3.82 14.30
CA PRO A 4 -1.55 3.30 14.14
C PRO A 4 -0.96 3.52 12.74
N VAL A 5 -1.78 3.37 11.69
CA VAL A 5 -1.38 3.61 10.30
C VAL A 5 -1.02 5.09 10.09
N MET A 6 -1.82 6.03 10.62
CA MET A 6 -1.52 7.47 10.56
C MET A 6 -0.17 7.78 11.17
N VAL A 7 0.12 7.21 12.35
CA VAL A 7 1.37 7.44 13.06
C VAL A 7 2.57 6.94 12.25
N ILE A 8 2.49 5.73 11.71
CA ILE A 8 3.58 5.16 10.92
C ILE A 8 3.80 5.97 9.63
N CYS A 9 2.75 6.23 8.85
CA CYS A 9 2.88 6.97 7.59
C CYS A 9 3.38 8.40 7.80
N THR A 10 2.78 9.12 8.75
CA THR A 10 3.17 10.51 9.03
C THR A 10 4.58 10.56 9.62
N GLY A 11 4.92 9.61 10.50
CA GLY A 11 6.25 9.48 11.08
C GLY A 11 7.32 9.21 10.02
N SER A 12 7.10 8.24 9.14
CA SER A 12 8.03 7.92 8.05
C SER A 12 8.19 9.09 7.07
N LEU A 13 7.11 9.77 6.71
CA LEU A 13 7.16 10.95 5.84
C LEU A 13 7.92 12.10 6.50
N THR A 14 7.72 12.31 7.80
CA THR A 14 8.43 13.34 8.58
C THR A 14 9.92 13.05 8.64
N VAL A 15 10.30 11.80 8.94
CA VAL A 15 11.72 11.38 8.95
C VAL A 15 12.35 11.59 7.59
N TYR A 16 11.67 11.18 6.51
CA TYR A 16 12.14 11.40 5.14
C TYR A 16 12.33 12.88 4.82
N TYR A 17 11.36 13.72 5.19
CA TYR A 17 11.42 15.16 4.96
C TYR A 17 12.55 15.83 5.73
N VAL A 18 12.74 15.48 7.01
CA VAL A 18 13.83 16.01 7.86
C VAL A 18 15.20 15.59 7.32
N LEU A 19 15.37 14.32 6.95
CA LEU A 19 16.61 13.83 6.33
C LEU A 19 16.87 14.53 4.98
N GLY A 20 15.83 14.73 4.17
CA GLY A 20 15.91 15.46 2.92
C GLY A 20 16.38 16.90 3.14
N LEU A 21 15.82 17.59 4.14
CA LEU A 21 16.24 18.95 4.52
C LEU A 21 17.72 18.99 4.91
N ALA A 22 18.18 18.02 5.69
CA ALA A 22 19.57 17.95 6.15
C ALA A 22 20.55 17.67 5.01
N LEU A 23 20.18 16.84 4.03
CA LEU A 23 21.07 16.41 2.94
C LEU A 23 21.06 17.36 1.73
N PHE A 24 19.90 17.91 1.37
CA PHE A 24 19.71 18.63 0.11
C PHE A 24 19.39 20.12 0.28
N GLY A 25 19.15 20.57 1.52
CA GLY A 25 18.87 21.96 1.86
C GLY A 25 17.40 22.35 1.67
N ALA A 26 16.96 23.35 2.44
CA ALA A 26 15.53 23.69 2.56
C ALA A 26 14.88 24.19 1.27
N ALA A 27 15.61 24.93 0.42
CA ALA A 27 15.07 25.49 -0.82
C ALA A 27 14.64 24.39 -1.79
N ARG A 28 15.54 23.45 -2.10
CA ARG A 28 15.29 22.35 -3.05
C ARG A 28 14.21 21.40 -2.56
N VAL A 29 14.19 21.10 -1.27
CA VAL A 29 13.19 20.20 -0.68
C VAL A 29 11.80 20.81 -0.72
N ARG A 30 11.64 22.11 -0.40
CA ARG A 30 10.33 22.77 -0.46
C ARG A 30 9.79 22.90 -1.88
N GLU A 31 10.68 23.08 -2.85
CA GLU A 31 10.33 23.13 -4.27
C GLU A 31 9.91 21.75 -4.79
N ALA A 32 10.63 20.69 -4.42
CA ALA A 32 10.35 19.32 -4.86
C ALA A 32 9.21 18.63 -4.09
N LEU A 33 9.02 18.96 -2.81
CA LEU A 33 8.02 18.38 -1.92
C LEU A 33 7.11 19.48 -1.34
N PRO A 34 6.32 20.17 -2.17
CA PRO A 34 5.33 21.10 -1.69
C PRO A 34 4.25 20.36 -0.87
N PRO A 35 3.48 21.08 -0.03
CA PRO A 35 2.49 20.47 0.87
C PRO A 35 1.48 19.56 0.17
N GLN A 36 1.09 19.88 -1.07
CA GLN A 36 0.15 19.03 -1.81
C GLN A 36 0.76 17.66 -2.16
N ILE A 37 2.05 17.60 -2.50
CA ILE A 37 2.74 16.33 -2.79
C ILE A 37 2.92 15.51 -1.51
N LEU A 38 3.27 16.16 -0.40
CA LEU A 38 3.35 15.48 0.90
C LEU A 38 2.01 14.85 1.31
N PHE A 39 0.91 15.58 1.10
CA PHE A 39 -0.44 15.07 1.35
C PHE A 39 -0.79 13.91 0.40
N ALA A 40 -0.48 14.03 -0.89
CA ALA A 40 -0.72 12.96 -1.86
C ALA A 40 0.06 11.68 -1.53
N LEU A 41 1.34 11.81 -1.13
CA LEU A 41 2.15 10.68 -0.67
C LEU A 41 1.56 10.03 0.58
N LEU A 42 1.05 10.82 1.51
CA LEU A 42 0.38 10.31 2.70
C LEU A 42 -0.88 9.50 2.33
N VAL A 43 -1.75 10.05 1.48
CA VAL A 43 -2.97 9.37 1.01
C VAL A 43 -2.65 8.06 0.28
N VAL A 44 -1.64 8.08 -0.58
CA VAL A 44 -1.18 6.88 -1.30
C VAL A 44 -0.64 5.82 -0.33
N ALA A 45 0.16 6.21 0.67
CA ALA A 45 0.66 5.28 1.68
C ALA A 45 -0.48 4.67 2.51
N PHE A 46 -1.52 5.47 2.78
CA PHE A 46 -2.75 5.01 3.42
C PHE A 46 -3.48 3.94 2.63
N LEU A 47 -3.75 4.24 1.36
CA LEU A 47 -4.41 3.31 0.45
C LEU A 47 -3.62 2.00 0.34
N TYR A 48 -2.30 2.09 0.16
CA TYR A 48 -1.43 0.92 0.12
C TYR A 48 -1.56 0.03 1.37
N LEU A 49 -1.53 0.62 2.58
CA LEU A 49 -1.61 -0.15 3.82
C LEU A 49 -2.99 -0.79 4.02
N ILE A 50 -4.06 -0.12 3.61
CA ILE A 50 -5.42 -0.67 3.64
C ILE A 50 -5.56 -1.83 2.66
N THR A 51 -5.07 -1.67 1.43
CA THR A 51 -5.05 -2.73 0.42
C THR A 51 -4.23 -3.92 0.90
N ALA A 52 -3.01 -3.69 1.37
CA ALA A 52 -2.15 -4.72 1.92
C ALA A 52 -2.85 -5.47 3.07
N GLY A 53 -3.47 -4.75 4.01
CA GLY A 53 -4.22 -5.35 5.11
C GLY A 53 -5.37 -6.24 4.64
N SER A 54 -6.12 -5.80 3.62
CA SER A 54 -7.21 -6.58 3.02
C SER A 54 -6.72 -7.90 2.42
N TRP A 55 -5.59 -7.86 1.71
CA TRP A 55 -4.95 -9.06 1.16
C TRP A 55 -4.43 -10.00 2.25
N VAL A 56 -3.86 -9.48 3.34
CA VAL A 56 -3.45 -10.31 4.49
C VAL A 56 -4.63 -11.04 5.10
N LEU A 57 -5.79 -10.38 5.24
CA LEU A 57 -7.00 -11.02 5.76
C LEU A 57 -7.49 -12.16 4.86
N ILE A 58 -7.42 -11.98 3.55
CA ILE A 58 -7.77 -13.04 2.58
C ILE A 58 -6.79 -14.21 2.68
N ILE A 59 -5.49 -13.93 2.74
CA ILE A 59 -4.46 -14.96 2.90
C ILE A 59 -4.71 -15.75 4.20
N ALA A 60 -5.01 -15.05 5.30
CA ALA A 60 -5.33 -15.69 6.58
C ALA A 60 -6.59 -16.56 6.50
N ALA A 61 -7.60 -16.18 5.71
CA ALA A 61 -8.81 -16.97 5.50
C ALA A 61 -8.58 -18.23 4.65
N ILE A 62 -7.63 -18.21 3.72
CA ILE A 62 -7.34 -19.33 2.81
C ILE A 62 -6.36 -20.32 3.42
N VAL A 63 -5.36 -19.83 4.17
CA VAL A 63 -4.24 -20.64 4.65
C VAL A 63 -4.57 -21.29 5.98
N ARG A 64 -4.47 -22.63 6.05
CA ARG A 64 -4.82 -23.42 7.23
C ARG A 64 -3.95 -23.18 8.47
N THR A 65 -2.74 -22.66 8.31
CA THR A 65 -1.78 -22.48 9.41
C THR A 65 -1.31 -21.04 9.51
N THR A 66 -1.27 -20.52 10.75
CA THR A 66 -0.88 -19.13 11.02
C THR A 66 0.53 -18.80 10.51
N ARG A 67 1.48 -19.73 10.64
CA ARG A 67 2.87 -19.52 10.22
C ARG A 67 3.01 -19.37 8.70
N ALA A 68 2.35 -20.23 7.93
CA ALA A 68 2.36 -20.13 6.48
C ALA A 68 1.61 -18.87 6.01
N GLY A 69 0.49 -18.54 6.66
CA GLY A 69 -0.26 -17.31 6.36
C GLY A 69 0.57 -16.05 6.57
N GLN A 70 1.34 -15.97 7.67
CA GLN A 70 2.25 -14.86 7.93
C GLN A 70 3.39 -14.75 6.91
N GLN A 71 3.99 -15.87 6.50
CA GLN A 71 5.06 -15.87 5.49
C GLN A 71 4.55 -15.42 4.12
N ILE A 72 3.39 -15.92 3.70
CA ILE A 72 2.76 -15.54 2.43
C ILE A 72 2.36 -14.07 2.47
N ALA A 73 1.70 -13.61 3.54
CA ALA A 73 1.37 -12.21 3.74
C ALA A 73 2.61 -11.31 3.69
N GLY A 74 3.68 -11.69 4.38
CA GLY A 74 4.95 -10.96 4.36
C GLY A 74 5.57 -10.89 2.96
N LEU A 75 5.56 -12.00 2.22
CA LEU A 75 6.00 -12.04 0.82
C LEU A 75 5.14 -11.15 -0.08
N THR A 76 3.82 -11.18 0.06
CA THR A 76 2.90 -10.35 -0.75
C THR A 76 3.12 -8.86 -0.48
N ILE A 77 3.29 -8.46 0.78
CA ILE A 77 3.63 -7.08 1.15
C ILE A 77 5.01 -6.69 0.59
N GLY A 78 6.01 -7.55 0.72
CA GLY A 78 7.36 -7.28 0.22
C GLY A 78 7.40 -7.12 -1.30
N LEU A 79 6.75 -8.04 -2.04
CA LEU A 79 6.68 -8.01 -3.50
C LEU A 79 5.90 -6.79 -4.00
N SER A 80 4.76 -6.49 -3.39
CA SER A 80 3.97 -5.32 -3.78
C SER A 80 4.73 -4.02 -3.52
N ALA A 81 5.40 -3.87 -2.37
CA ALA A 81 6.27 -2.72 -2.10
C ALA A 81 7.39 -2.58 -3.15
N ALA A 82 8.06 -3.67 -3.51
CA ALA A 82 9.11 -3.66 -4.53
C ALA A 82 8.56 -3.27 -5.91
N LEU A 83 7.41 -3.83 -6.30
CA LEU A 83 6.77 -3.55 -7.57
C LEU A 83 6.31 -2.08 -7.64
N PHE A 84 5.78 -1.53 -6.55
CA PHE A 84 5.43 -0.11 -6.46
C PHE A 84 6.63 0.81 -6.44
N ALA A 85 7.75 0.42 -5.83
CA ALA A 85 8.99 1.19 -5.93
C ALA A 85 9.47 1.28 -7.39
N VAL A 86 9.45 0.17 -8.12
CA VAL A 86 9.83 0.13 -9.55
C VAL A 86 8.86 0.94 -10.40
N LEU A 87 7.55 0.77 -10.21
CA LEU A 87 6.53 1.53 -10.92
C LEU A 87 6.60 3.02 -10.58
N GLY A 88 6.88 3.39 -9.33
CA GLY A 88 7.07 4.77 -8.90
C GLY A 88 8.28 5.43 -9.58
N VAL A 89 9.40 4.71 -9.70
CA VAL A 89 10.59 5.18 -10.44
C VAL A 89 10.28 5.35 -11.93
N ALA A 90 9.58 4.39 -12.55
CA ALA A 90 9.19 4.48 -13.95
C ALA A 90 8.23 5.65 -14.19
N ALA A 91 7.21 5.80 -13.34
CA ALA A 91 6.18 6.80 -13.50
C ALA A 91 6.69 8.23 -13.21
N ALA A 92 7.65 8.39 -12.29
CA ALA A 92 8.35 9.66 -12.06
C ALA A 92 9.19 10.14 -13.27
N ARG A 93 9.55 9.23 -14.18
CA ARG A 93 10.30 9.55 -15.39
C ARG A 93 9.43 9.85 -16.61
N ILE A 94 8.14 9.48 -16.57
CA ILE A 94 7.30 9.40 -17.78
C ILE A 94 6.00 10.23 -17.69
N ALA A 95 5.48 10.53 -16.49
CA ALA A 95 4.06 10.90 -16.36
C ALA A 95 3.73 12.15 -15.51
N ASP A 96 4.67 13.08 -15.24
CA ASP A 96 4.43 14.41 -14.66
C ASP A 96 3.30 14.49 -13.59
N GLY A 97 3.29 13.56 -12.62
CA GLY A 97 2.33 13.53 -11.52
C GLY A 97 1.04 12.71 -11.73
N TRP A 98 0.62 12.43 -12.97
CA TRP A 98 -0.50 11.50 -13.26
C TRP A 98 -0.23 10.08 -12.78
N ALA A 99 1.05 9.74 -12.65
CA ALA A 99 1.57 8.55 -11.99
C ALA A 99 0.86 8.21 -10.67
N LEU A 100 0.70 9.21 -9.79
CA LEU A 100 0.12 9.02 -8.45
C LEU A 100 -1.38 8.74 -8.52
N VAL A 101 -2.08 9.35 -9.48
CA VAL A 101 -3.50 9.08 -9.75
C VAL A 101 -3.67 7.65 -10.28
N GLY A 102 -2.85 7.25 -11.24
CA GLY A 102 -2.86 5.88 -11.78
C GLY A 102 -2.55 4.82 -10.71
N LEU A 103 -1.62 5.11 -9.81
CA LEU A 103 -1.30 4.26 -8.66
C LEU A 103 -2.51 4.14 -7.70
N GLY A 104 -3.20 5.24 -7.43
CA GLY A 104 -4.44 5.25 -6.65
C GLY A 104 -5.54 4.39 -7.29
N VAL A 105 -5.74 4.51 -8.61
CA VAL A 105 -6.70 3.66 -9.36
C VAL A 105 -6.30 2.19 -9.28
N ALA A 106 -5.00 1.87 -9.41
CA ALA A 106 -4.51 0.50 -9.29
C ALA A 106 -4.81 -0.10 -7.90
N PHE A 107 -4.72 0.69 -6.82
CA PHE A 107 -5.11 0.24 -5.48
C PHE A 107 -6.59 -0.10 -5.39
N VAL A 108 -7.45 0.79 -5.90
CA VAL A 108 -8.90 0.55 -5.90
C VAL A 108 -9.23 -0.73 -6.69
N VAL A 109 -8.60 -0.94 -7.85
CA VAL A 109 -8.80 -2.17 -8.64
C VAL A 109 -8.31 -3.41 -7.87
N ALA A 110 -7.16 -3.33 -7.21
CA ALA A 110 -6.64 -4.42 -6.39
C ALA A 110 -7.58 -4.76 -5.22
N ASP A 111 -8.22 -3.76 -4.60
CA ASP A 111 -9.22 -3.96 -3.54
C ASP A 111 -10.51 -4.61 -4.07
N VAL A 112 -10.97 -4.24 -5.26
CA VAL A 112 -12.12 -4.90 -5.89
C VAL A 112 -11.82 -6.37 -6.18
N VAL A 113 -10.62 -6.68 -6.70
CA VAL A 113 -10.17 -8.06 -6.92
C VAL A 113 -10.10 -8.82 -5.61
N ALA A 114 -9.56 -8.20 -4.56
CA ALA A 114 -9.49 -8.79 -3.22
C ALA A 114 -10.91 -9.14 -2.71
N LEU A 115 -11.87 -8.23 -2.82
CA LEU A 115 -13.26 -8.47 -2.43
C LEU A 115 -13.90 -9.63 -3.19
N GLU A 116 -13.64 -9.72 -4.49
CA GLU A 116 -14.17 -10.79 -5.34
C GLU A 116 -13.56 -12.16 -4.97
N VAL A 117 -12.26 -12.21 -4.67
CA VAL A 117 -11.60 -13.42 -4.15
C VAL A 117 -12.19 -13.80 -2.81
N ALA A 118 -12.37 -12.85 -1.88
CA ALA A 118 -12.96 -13.09 -0.57
C ALA A 118 -14.37 -13.69 -0.69
N ARG A 119 -15.22 -13.14 -1.57
CA ARG A 119 -16.58 -13.66 -1.84
C ARG A 119 -16.55 -15.12 -2.29
N ARG A 120 -15.67 -15.46 -3.25
CA ARG A 120 -15.56 -16.83 -3.78
C ARG A 120 -15.06 -17.83 -2.73
N VAL A 121 -14.13 -17.41 -1.88
CA VAL A 121 -13.63 -18.24 -0.77
C VAL A 121 -14.72 -18.48 0.26
N TRP A 122 -15.49 -17.45 0.62
CA TRP A 122 -16.58 -17.57 1.58
C TRP A 122 -17.71 -18.48 1.10
N GLN A 123 -18.12 -18.34 -0.17
CA GLN A 123 -19.12 -19.22 -0.78
C GLN A 123 -18.70 -20.69 -0.77
N ARG A 124 -17.41 -20.99 -0.99
CA ARG A 124 -16.90 -22.36 -0.87
C ARG A 124 -16.94 -22.86 0.58
N GLY A 125 -16.62 -22.01 1.55
CA GLY A 125 -16.69 -22.35 2.98
C GLY A 125 -18.11 -22.67 3.44
N GLU A 126 -19.10 -21.89 3.01
CA GLU A 126 -20.51 -22.14 3.33
C GLU A 126 -21.06 -23.44 2.71
N VAL A 127 -20.61 -23.79 1.50
CA VAL A 127 -21.00 -25.05 0.84
C VAL A 127 -20.39 -26.26 1.57
N ILE A 128 -19.13 -26.18 2.00
CA ILE A 128 -18.46 -27.26 2.73
C ILE A 128 -19.06 -27.43 4.14
N GLY A 129 -19.43 -26.34 4.82
CA GLY A 129 -20.03 -26.41 6.15
C GLY A 129 -21.48 -26.93 6.20
N ARG A 130 -22.13 -27.12 5.05
CA ARG A 130 -23.49 -27.69 4.91
C ARG A 130 -23.48 -29.17 4.51
N LEU A 131 -22.34 -29.74 4.16
CA LEU A 131 -22.12 -31.16 3.88
C LEU A 131 -21.70 -31.89 5.15
#